data_AF-T0KKA3-F1
#
_entry.id   AF-T0KKA3-F1
#
_cell.length_a   1.000
_cell.length_b   1.000
_cell.length_c   1.000
_cell.angle_alpha   90.00
_cell.angle_beta   90.00
_cell.angle_gamma   90.00
#
_symmetry.space_group_name_H-M   'P 1'
#
loop_
_entity.id
_entity.type
_entity.pdbx_description
1 polymer ?
#
loop_
_entity_poly.entity_id
_entity_poly.type
_entity_poly.pdbx_seq_one_letter_code
_entity_poly.pdbx_strand_id
1 'polypeptide(L)'
;MTAVTKPKSLIINTPFVCPQQHWAPKQDGTLEIIPERRPASYEVFDARNNTRRTEKLELVETIRGRVDQWREAGYPGVTIVTRRLLEHWHDNTAREYPFYFCQLEAIETLIWWLEGAEEYKQGIYVPGDGGAWQRLCNKMATGAGKTTVMAMIITWQVLNALTYPKRNKDFSRAIFIVAPGLTAR
;
A
#
# COMPACT_ATOMS: atom_id res chain seq x y z
N MET A 1 -3.76 42.03 -9.36
CA MET A 1 -4.39 40.72 -9.65
C MET A 1 -3.37 39.87 -10.39
N THR A 2 -2.60 39.06 -9.66
CA THR A 2 -1.65 38.12 -10.27
C THR A 2 -2.44 36.95 -10.85
N ALA A 3 -2.34 36.76 -12.16
CA ALA A 3 -3.00 35.66 -12.86
C ALA A 3 -2.59 34.32 -12.24
N VAL A 4 -3.57 33.55 -11.78
CA VAL A 4 -3.36 32.18 -11.30
C VAL A 4 -2.99 31.33 -12.52
N THR A 5 -1.70 31.07 -12.71
CA THR A 5 -1.22 30.19 -13.78
C THR A 5 -1.70 28.77 -13.51
N LYS A 6 -2.62 28.30 -14.37
CA LYS A 6 -3.13 26.92 -14.35
C LYS A 6 -1.95 25.93 -14.49
N PRO A 7 -1.84 24.89 -13.65
CA PRO A 7 -0.71 23.97 -13.71
C PRO A 7 -0.69 23.22 -15.06
N LYS A 8 0.50 23.08 -15.66
CA LYS A 8 0.70 22.38 -16.94
C LYS A 8 0.40 20.87 -16.85
N SER A 9 0.49 20.30 -15.65
CA SER A 9 0.16 18.90 -15.36
C SER A 9 -0.35 18.79 -13.92
N LEU A 10 -1.31 17.89 -13.69
CA LEU A 10 -1.74 17.50 -12.34
C LEU A 10 -0.86 16.37 -11.76
N ILE A 11 -0.02 15.75 -12.59
CA ILE A 11 0.94 14.72 -12.17
C ILE A 11 2.19 15.41 -11.65
N ILE A 12 2.40 15.33 -10.32
CA ILE A 12 3.49 15.98 -9.60
C ILE A 12 4.41 15.00 -8.87
N ASN A 13 4.19 13.69 -9.00
CA ASN A 13 5.08 12.66 -8.45
C ASN A 13 5.42 11.63 -9.53
N THR A 14 6.64 11.09 -9.46
CA THR A 14 6.99 9.86 -10.16
C THR A 14 6.31 8.65 -9.49
N PRO A 15 5.84 7.64 -10.25
CA PRO A 15 5.16 6.48 -9.67
C PRO A 15 6.12 5.49 -9.00
N PHE A 16 7.44 5.64 -9.20
CA PHE A 16 8.45 4.66 -8.81
C PHE A 16 9.08 4.91 -7.43
N VAL A 17 8.86 6.07 -6.82
CA VAL A 17 9.37 6.41 -5.49
C VAL A 17 8.23 6.85 -4.57
N CYS A 18 8.49 6.92 -3.27
CA CYS A 18 7.52 7.44 -2.31
C CYS A 18 7.05 8.84 -2.74
N PRO A 19 5.73 9.12 -2.83
CA PRO A 19 5.24 10.45 -3.13
C PRO A 19 5.72 11.47 -2.10
N GLN A 20 6.23 12.60 -2.58
CA GLN A 20 6.84 13.64 -1.72
C GLN A 20 6.02 14.93 -1.69
N GLN A 21 4.97 15.03 -2.52
CA GLN A 21 4.15 16.22 -2.61
C GLN A 21 2.72 15.89 -3.04
N HIS A 22 1.76 16.75 -2.71
CA HIS A 22 0.37 16.57 -3.12
C HIS A 22 -0.35 17.90 -3.33
N TRP A 23 -1.42 17.88 -4.13
CA TRP A 23 -2.31 19.03 -4.28
C TRP A 23 -3.27 19.15 -3.10
N ALA A 24 -3.37 20.34 -2.52
CA ALA A 24 -4.36 20.70 -1.51
C ALA A 24 -5.23 21.88 -2.00
N PRO A 25 -6.53 21.89 -1.70
CA PRO A 25 -7.39 23.02 -2.03
C PRO A 25 -7.16 24.19 -1.08
N LYS A 26 -7.00 25.39 -1.64
CA LYS A 26 -7.05 26.66 -0.92
C LYS A 26 -8.49 27.11 -0.69
N GLN A 27 -8.66 28.05 0.25
CA GLN A 27 -9.96 28.68 0.53
C GLN A 27 -10.55 29.40 -0.69
N ASP A 28 -9.71 29.92 -1.59
CA ASP A 28 -10.11 30.59 -2.83
C ASP A 28 -10.47 29.61 -3.97
N GLY A 29 -10.46 28.30 -3.71
CA GLY A 29 -10.76 27.25 -4.69
C GLY A 29 -9.58 26.90 -5.61
N THR A 30 -8.44 27.56 -5.49
CA THR A 30 -7.22 27.20 -6.22
C THR A 30 -6.51 26.01 -5.56
N LEU A 31 -5.59 25.37 -6.28
CA LEU A 31 -4.78 24.29 -5.74
C LEU A 31 -3.37 24.79 -5.38
N GLU A 32 -2.85 24.35 -4.25
CA GLU A 32 -1.45 24.48 -3.90
C GLU A 32 -0.76 23.13 -3.78
N ILE A 33 0.54 23.12 -4.03
CA ILE A 33 1.38 21.96 -3.80
C ILE A 33 1.88 22.03 -2.36
N ILE A 34 1.56 21.01 -1.58
CA ILE A 34 2.14 20.80 -0.25
C ILE A 34 3.32 19.82 -0.40
N PRO A 35 4.53 20.17 0.08
CA PRO A 35 5.74 19.37 -0.11
C PRO A 35 5.83 18.22 0.92
N GLU A 36 4.76 17.44 1.02
CA GLU A 36 4.73 16.22 1.84
C GLU A 36 3.92 15.11 1.17
N ARG A 37 4.16 13.86 1.61
CA ARG A 37 3.31 12.73 1.25
C ARG A 37 1.89 13.00 1.75
N ARG A 38 0.88 12.86 0.87
CA ARG A 38 -0.52 13.04 1.26
C ARG A 38 -0.88 12.15 2.46
N PRO A 39 -1.37 12.73 3.57
CA PRO A 39 -1.85 11.96 4.71
C PRO A 39 -2.98 11.00 4.28
N ALA A 40 -2.99 9.79 4.83
CA ALA A 40 -4.05 8.83 4.61
C ALA A 40 -5.36 9.37 5.19
N SER A 41 -6.34 9.55 4.33
CA SER A 41 -7.67 10.04 4.71
C SER A 41 -8.71 9.63 3.67
N TYR A 42 -9.98 9.78 4.04
CA TYR A 42 -11.08 9.78 3.11
C TYR A 42 -11.99 10.97 3.39
N GLU A 43 -12.75 11.35 2.38
CA GLU A 43 -13.67 12.47 2.48
C GLU A 43 -15.08 11.93 2.64
N VAL A 44 -15.80 12.52 3.58
CA VAL A 44 -17.22 12.27 3.76
C VAL A 44 -17.94 13.52 3.25
N PHE A 45 -18.77 13.31 2.23
CA PHE A 45 -19.65 14.32 1.70
C PHE A 45 -21.05 14.13 2.28
N ASP A 46 -21.54 15.13 3.02
CA ASP A 46 -22.92 15.19 3.48
C ASP A 46 -23.73 16.02 2.47
N ALA A 47 -24.48 15.31 1.62
CA ALA A 47 -25.31 15.92 0.59
C ALA A 47 -26.47 16.75 1.14
N ARG A 48 -26.94 16.51 2.36
CA ARG A 48 -28.09 17.24 2.94
C ARG A 48 -27.68 18.64 3.39
N ASN A 49 -26.50 18.75 4.01
CA ASN A 49 -25.97 20.00 4.52
C ASN A 49 -24.94 20.64 3.58
N ASN A 50 -24.63 20.00 2.46
CA ASN A 50 -23.58 20.38 1.51
C ASN A 50 -22.23 20.62 2.20
N THR A 51 -21.88 19.74 3.16
CA THR A 51 -20.61 19.83 3.90
C THR A 51 -19.66 18.71 3.50
N ARG A 52 -18.36 19.01 3.57
CA ARG A 52 -17.28 18.05 3.31
C ARG A 52 -16.39 18.00 4.53
N ARG A 53 -16.21 16.81 5.09
CA ARG A 53 -15.24 16.57 6.17
C ARG A 53 -14.20 15.56 5.72
N THR A 54 -12.98 15.71 6.23
CA THR A 54 -11.88 14.79 5.99
C THR A 54 -11.66 13.96 7.23
N GLU A 55 -11.78 12.64 7.10
CA GLU A 55 -11.52 11.67 8.17
C GLU A 55 -10.11 11.10 7.97
N LYS A 56 -9.23 11.31 8.96
CA LYS A 56 -7.85 10.83 8.92
C LYS A 56 -7.80 9.35 9.29
N LEU A 57 -6.87 8.63 8.66
CA LEU A 57 -6.60 7.21 8.92
C LEU A 57 -5.29 7.09 9.71
N GLU A 58 -5.33 7.46 11.00
CA GLU A 58 -4.13 7.53 11.86
C GLU A 58 -3.41 6.19 11.99
N LEU A 59 -4.15 5.09 12.05
CA LEU A 59 -3.57 3.75 12.08
C LEU A 59 -2.77 3.45 10.79
N VAL A 60 -3.23 3.93 9.64
CA VAL A 60 -2.51 3.76 8.36
C VAL A 60 -1.22 4.56 8.36
N GLU A 61 -1.23 5.79 8.87
CA GLU A 61 -0.02 6.60 9.02
C GLU A 61 0.99 5.94 9.97
N THR A 62 0.50 5.39 11.07
CA THR A 62 1.34 4.65 12.02
C THR A 62 1.95 3.40 11.35
N ILE A 63 1.14 2.61 10.63
CA ILE A 63 1.61 1.43 9.90
C ILE A 63 2.67 1.81 8.86
N ARG A 64 2.48 2.89 8.09
CA ARG A 64 3.49 3.38 7.13
C ARG A 64 4.83 3.61 7.80
N GLY A 65 4.84 4.35 8.92
CA GLY A 65 6.07 4.59 9.68
C GLY A 65 6.72 3.31 10.21
N ARG A 66 5.93 2.33 10.65
CA ARG A 66 6.45 1.01 11.09
C ARG A 66 7.05 0.20 9.96
N VAL A 67 6.41 0.19 8.80
CA VAL A 67 6.91 -0.49 7.60
C VAL A 67 8.19 0.19 7.11
N ASP A 68 8.28 1.51 7.16
CA ASP A 68 9.49 2.26 6.81
C ASP A 68 10.65 1.89 7.73
N GLN A 69 10.46 1.91 9.06
CA GLN A 69 11.46 1.47 10.04
C GLN A 69 11.91 0.02 9.81
N TRP A 70 10.96 -0.89 9.54
CA TRP A 70 11.25 -2.30 9.26
C TRP A 70 12.03 -2.50 7.96
N ARG A 71 11.71 -1.71 6.93
CA ARG A 71 12.44 -1.69 5.66
C ARG A 71 13.88 -1.20 5.85
N GLU A 72 14.06 -0.09 6.56
CA GLU A 72 15.37 0.50 6.87
C GLU A 72 16.26 -0.45 7.69
N ALA A 73 15.65 -1.25 8.57
CA ALA A 73 16.33 -2.28 9.34
C ALA A 73 16.69 -3.55 8.54
N GLY A 74 16.42 -3.58 7.23
CA GLY A 74 16.78 -4.71 6.37
C GLY A 74 15.84 -5.91 6.48
N TYR A 75 14.55 -5.65 6.71
CA TYR A 75 13.46 -6.64 6.73
C TYR A 75 13.65 -7.75 7.79
N PRO A 76 13.83 -7.43 9.08
CA PRO A 76 13.98 -8.44 10.13
C PRO A 76 12.73 -9.33 10.27
N GLY A 77 12.94 -10.62 10.53
CA GLY A 77 11.88 -11.62 10.72
C GLY A 77 11.45 -12.39 9.46
N VAL A 78 11.75 -11.88 8.25
CA VAL A 78 11.35 -12.55 7.00
C VAL A 78 12.11 -13.85 6.75
N THR A 79 11.48 -14.78 6.05
CA THR A 79 12.17 -15.99 5.56
C THR A 79 13.21 -15.67 4.49
N ILE A 80 14.11 -16.63 4.22
CA ILE A 80 15.06 -16.51 3.10
C ILE A 80 14.37 -16.39 1.73
N VAL A 81 13.18 -16.99 1.58
CA VAL A 81 12.40 -16.92 0.34
C VAL A 81 11.85 -15.51 0.16
N THR A 82 11.25 -14.98 1.21
CA THR A 82 10.72 -13.62 1.23
C THR A 82 11.82 -12.59 1.01
N ARG A 83 13.00 -12.77 1.62
CA ARG A 83 14.18 -11.92 1.38
C ARG A 83 14.59 -11.89 -0.10
N ARG A 84 14.72 -13.05 -0.74
CA ARG A 84 15.05 -13.15 -2.18
C ARG A 84 13.97 -12.53 -3.07
N LEU A 85 12.70 -12.66 -2.69
CA LEU A 85 11.60 -12.01 -3.41
C LEU A 85 11.69 -10.49 -3.31
N LEU A 86 11.92 -9.94 -2.12
CA LEU A 86 12.13 -8.51 -1.92
C LEU A 86 13.32 -7.99 -2.73
N GLU A 87 14.47 -8.67 -2.67
CA GLU A 87 15.65 -8.34 -3.48
C GLU A 87 15.31 -8.33 -4.98
N HIS A 88 14.65 -9.37 -5.48
CA HIS A 88 14.23 -9.46 -6.88
C HIS A 88 13.22 -8.38 -7.27
N TRP A 89 12.28 -8.01 -6.40
CA TRP A 89 11.29 -6.98 -6.70
C TRP A 89 11.87 -5.58 -6.72
N HIS A 90 12.91 -5.31 -5.92
CA HIS A 90 13.64 -4.03 -5.93
C HIS A 90 14.76 -3.96 -6.98
N ASP A 91 15.14 -5.08 -7.60
CA ASP A 91 16.10 -5.11 -8.69
C ASP A 91 15.53 -4.48 -9.97
N ASN A 92 16.02 -3.28 -10.30
CA ASN A 92 15.64 -2.52 -11.49
C ASN A 92 16.18 -3.12 -12.81
N THR A 93 17.07 -4.10 -12.74
CA THR A 93 17.62 -4.81 -13.92
C THR A 93 16.84 -6.09 -14.24
N ALA A 94 16.04 -6.59 -13.29
CA ALA A 94 15.27 -7.82 -13.44
C ALA A 94 14.10 -7.72 -14.43
N ARG A 95 13.74 -6.51 -14.88
CA ARG A 95 12.61 -6.23 -15.76
C ARG A 95 12.77 -4.90 -16.50
N GLU A 96 12.06 -4.73 -17.61
CA GLU A 96 12.07 -3.47 -18.39
C GLU A 96 11.51 -2.27 -17.62
N TYR A 97 10.40 -2.49 -16.90
CA TYR A 97 9.74 -1.45 -16.12
C TYR A 97 9.75 -1.80 -14.62
N PRO A 98 10.31 -0.94 -13.76
CA PRO A 98 10.29 -1.18 -12.32
C PRO A 98 8.87 -1.16 -11.76
N PHE A 99 8.68 -1.78 -10.60
CA PHE A 99 7.38 -1.73 -9.93
C PHE A 99 7.07 -0.32 -9.45
N TYR A 100 5.78 0.01 -9.38
CA TYR A 100 5.36 1.26 -8.75
C TYR A 100 5.60 1.16 -7.25
N PHE A 101 5.94 2.30 -6.64
CA PHE A 101 6.12 2.38 -5.20
C PHE A 101 4.89 1.86 -4.43
N CYS A 102 3.68 2.18 -4.90
CA CYS A 102 2.45 1.72 -4.26
C CYS A 102 2.24 0.19 -4.35
N GLN A 103 2.83 -0.48 -5.34
CA GLN A 103 2.80 -1.95 -5.45
C GLN A 103 3.75 -2.57 -4.44
N LEU A 104 4.98 -2.04 -4.37
CA LEU A 104 6.01 -2.46 -3.41
C LEU A 104 5.56 -2.23 -1.97
N GLU A 105 5.07 -1.03 -1.66
CA GLU A 105 4.54 -0.71 -0.33
C GLU A 105 3.37 -1.62 0.05
N ALA A 106 2.47 -1.92 -0.87
CA ALA A 106 1.32 -2.80 -0.60
C ALA A 106 1.75 -4.23 -0.25
N ILE A 107 2.69 -4.82 -1.00
CA ILE A 107 3.17 -6.18 -0.70
C ILE A 107 4.03 -6.20 0.57
N GLU A 108 4.91 -5.20 0.74
CA GLU A 108 5.78 -5.09 1.91
C GLU A 108 4.98 -4.91 3.20
N THR A 109 3.89 -4.16 3.16
CA THR A 109 2.99 -4.00 4.33
C THR A 109 2.36 -5.33 4.72
N LEU A 110 1.94 -6.16 3.76
CA LEU A 110 1.38 -7.49 4.05
C LEU A 110 2.45 -8.46 4.58
N ILE A 111 3.65 -8.42 4.00
CA ILE A 111 4.79 -9.21 4.48
C ILE A 111 5.17 -8.79 5.90
N TRP A 112 5.29 -7.49 6.15
CA TRP A 112 5.57 -6.94 7.48
C TRP A 112 4.53 -7.41 8.50
N TRP A 113 3.24 -7.39 8.14
CA TRP A 113 2.19 -7.83 9.05
C TRP A 113 2.31 -9.31 9.42
N LEU A 114 2.60 -10.18 8.44
CA LEU A 114 2.64 -11.62 8.64
C LEU A 114 3.98 -12.13 9.21
N GLU A 115 5.10 -11.65 8.65
CA GLU A 115 6.45 -12.15 8.95
C GLU A 115 7.33 -11.19 9.74
N GLY A 116 6.97 -9.90 9.80
CA GLY A 116 7.76 -8.91 10.52
C GLY A 116 7.92 -9.29 12.00
N ALA A 117 9.13 -9.07 12.53
CA ALA A 117 9.40 -9.30 13.95
C ALA A 117 8.45 -8.49 14.83
N GLU A 118 8.01 -9.05 15.96
CA GLU A 118 6.95 -8.49 16.83
C GLU A 118 7.26 -7.07 17.32
N GLU A 119 8.53 -6.74 17.54
CA GLU A 119 9.00 -5.40 17.93
C GLU A 119 8.56 -4.31 16.95
N TYR A 120 8.47 -4.63 15.65
CA TYR A 120 8.03 -3.70 14.62
C TYR A 120 6.51 -3.57 14.53
N LYS A 121 5.76 -4.51 15.11
CA LYS A 121 4.28 -4.54 15.13
C LYS A 121 3.71 -4.13 16.49
N GLN A 122 4.55 -3.93 17.50
CA GLN A 122 4.11 -3.64 18.86
C GLN A 122 3.18 -2.42 18.91
N GLY A 123 2.01 -2.60 19.55
CA GLY A 123 0.99 -1.57 19.68
C GLY A 123 0.13 -1.36 18.42
N ILE A 124 0.35 -2.11 17.35
CA ILE A 124 -0.50 -2.09 16.16
C ILE A 124 -1.61 -3.11 16.32
N TYR A 125 -2.85 -2.62 16.38
CA TYR A 125 -4.05 -3.44 16.35
C TYR A 125 -4.89 -3.06 15.13
N VAL A 126 -5.00 -3.99 14.17
CA VAL A 126 -5.87 -3.83 13.00
C VAL A 126 -7.26 -4.34 13.37
N PRO A 127 -8.31 -3.50 13.39
CA PRO A 127 -9.65 -3.94 13.71
C PRO A 127 -10.13 -5.01 12.74
N GLY A 128 -10.62 -6.12 13.28
CA GLY A 128 -11.36 -7.12 12.52
C GLY A 128 -12.83 -6.75 12.35
N ASP A 129 -13.54 -7.55 11.59
CA ASP A 129 -14.99 -7.42 11.36
C ASP A 129 -15.82 -8.46 12.14
N GLY A 130 -15.22 -9.10 13.15
CA GLY A 130 -15.83 -10.16 13.94
C GLY A 130 -15.92 -11.52 13.23
N GLY A 131 -15.35 -11.64 12.03
CA GLY A 131 -15.29 -12.91 11.30
C GLY A 131 -14.36 -13.95 11.94
N ALA A 132 -14.52 -15.21 11.54
CA ALA A 132 -13.74 -16.34 12.04
C ALA A 132 -12.26 -16.35 11.56
N TRP A 133 -11.90 -15.46 10.63
CA TRP A 133 -10.53 -15.30 10.15
C TRP A 133 -10.23 -13.82 9.92
N GLN A 134 -8.95 -13.48 9.98
CA GLN A 134 -8.49 -12.12 9.74
C GLN A 134 -8.72 -11.72 8.28
N ARG A 135 -9.23 -10.51 8.07
CA ARG A 135 -9.40 -9.90 6.76
C ARG A 135 -8.60 -8.61 6.72
N LEU A 136 -7.63 -8.55 5.80
CA LEU A 136 -6.78 -7.38 5.59
C LEU A 136 -7.11 -6.78 4.22
N CYS A 137 -7.01 -5.46 4.13
CA CYS A 137 -7.36 -4.73 2.91
C CYS A 137 -6.25 -3.75 2.53
N ASN A 138 -5.73 -3.89 1.32
CA ASN A 138 -4.91 -2.88 0.66
C ASN A 138 -5.80 -2.08 -0.30
N LYS A 139 -5.96 -0.78 -0.03
CA LYS A 139 -6.72 0.12 -0.90
C LYS A 139 -5.81 0.78 -1.93
N MET A 140 -6.06 0.50 -3.21
CA MET A 140 -5.25 1.02 -4.32
C MET A 140 -6.13 1.57 -5.45
N ALA A 141 -5.66 2.63 -6.09
CA ALA A 141 -6.35 3.27 -7.22
C ALA A 141 -6.51 2.32 -8.42
N THR A 142 -7.47 2.61 -9.29
CA THR A 142 -7.56 1.98 -10.62
C THR A 142 -6.35 2.38 -11.46
N GLY A 143 -5.78 1.44 -12.22
CA GLY A 143 -4.53 1.65 -12.96
C GLY A 143 -3.24 1.51 -12.14
N ALA A 144 -3.31 1.40 -10.81
CA ALA A 144 -2.11 1.26 -9.95
C ALA A 144 -1.46 -0.15 -9.99
N GLY A 145 -2.01 -1.10 -10.75
CA GLY A 145 -1.48 -2.47 -10.85
C GLY A 145 -1.85 -3.39 -9.68
N LYS A 146 -3.11 -3.35 -9.23
CA LYS A 146 -3.65 -4.29 -8.22
C LYS A 146 -3.39 -5.76 -8.57
N THR A 147 -3.56 -6.12 -9.84
CA THR A 147 -3.31 -7.49 -10.34
C THR A 147 -1.85 -7.91 -10.13
N THR A 148 -0.89 -6.99 -10.31
CA THR A 148 0.52 -7.24 -10.02
C THR A 148 0.73 -7.57 -8.55
N VAL A 149 0.13 -6.79 -7.64
CA VAL A 149 0.20 -7.07 -6.20
C VAL A 149 -0.43 -8.42 -5.86
N MET A 150 -1.55 -8.79 -6.50
CA MET A 150 -2.15 -10.11 -6.32
C MET A 150 -1.19 -11.23 -6.76
N ALA A 151 -0.49 -11.07 -7.89
CA ALA A 151 0.52 -12.04 -8.33
C ALA A 151 1.67 -12.13 -7.33
N MET A 152 2.16 -11.00 -6.81
CA MET A 152 3.21 -10.97 -5.78
C MET A 152 2.78 -11.70 -4.50
N ILE A 153 1.54 -11.50 -4.04
CA ILE A 153 0.98 -12.22 -2.89
C ILE A 153 0.99 -13.73 -3.14
N ILE A 154 0.53 -14.17 -4.33
CA ILE A 154 0.48 -15.59 -4.69
C ILE A 154 1.89 -16.20 -4.73
N THR A 155 2.82 -15.54 -5.41
CA THR A 155 4.22 -15.99 -5.49
C THR A 155 4.82 -16.10 -4.08
N TRP A 156 4.65 -15.09 -3.25
CA TRP A 156 5.13 -15.08 -1.87
C TRP A 156 4.55 -16.21 -1.02
N GLN A 157 3.22 -16.36 -1.04
CA GLN A 157 2.51 -17.37 -0.26
C GLN A 157 2.85 -18.79 -0.69
N VAL A 158 2.79 -19.07 -2.00
CA VAL A 158 3.03 -20.42 -2.53
C VAL A 158 4.49 -20.85 -2.34
N LEU A 159 5.46 -19.98 -2.65
CA LEU A 159 6.88 -20.34 -2.51
C LEU A 159 7.27 -20.60 -1.05
N ASN A 160 6.78 -19.78 -0.11
CA ASN A 160 7.00 -20.03 1.30
C ASN A 160 6.29 -21.30 1.80
N ALA A 161 5.06 -21.56 1.38
CA ALA A 161 4.33 -22.77 1.75
C ALA A 161 5.03 -24.05 1.28
N LEU A 162 5.63 -24.03 0.08
CA LEU A 162 6.39 -25.15 -0.47
C LEU A 162 7.75 -25.33 0.24
N THR A 163 8.42 -24.23 0.57
CA THR A 163 9.75 -24.26 1.21
C THR A 163 9.67 -24.62 2.69
N TYR A 164 8.62 -24.17 3.39
CA TYR A 164 8.42 -24.35 4.83
C TYR A 164 7.11 -25.09 5.13
N PRO A 165 6.98 -26.39 4.79
CA PRO A 165 5.72 -27.13 4.91
C PRO A 165 5.19 -27.25 6.36
N LYS A 166 6.05 -27.03 7.37
CA LYS A 166 5.66 -27.01 8.79
C LYS A 166 5.01 -25.68 9.23
N ARG A 167 5.11 -24.61 8.42
CA ARG A 167 4.52 -23.28 8.68
C ARG A 167 3.17 -23.10 7.95
N ASN A 168 2.36 -24.15 7.95
CA ASN A 168 1.07 -24.20 7.23
C ASN A 168 0.00 -23.23 7.77
N LYS A 169 0.21 -22.64 8.94
CA LYS A 169 -0.64 -21.57 9.49
C LYS A 169 -0.28 -20.19 8.94
N ASP A 170 0.95 -20.01 8.47
CA ASP A 170 1.45 -18.72 8.02
C ASP A 170 1.28 -18.59 6.51
N PHE A 171 1.50 -19.67 5.75
CA PHE A 171 1.52 -19.63 4.28
C PHE A 171 0.56 -20.64 3.64
N SER A 172 -0.04 -20.23 2.52
CA SER A 172 -0.96 -21.08 1.74
C SER A 172 -0.44 -21.37 0.33
N ARG A 173 -0.64 -22.63 -0.12
CA ARG A 173 -0.52 -23.02 -1.54
C ARG A 173 -1.86 -23.01 -2.29
N ALA A 174 -2.97 -22.86 -1.56
CA ALA A 174 -4.31 -22.84 -2.11
C ALA A 174 -4.80 -21.39 -2.16
N ILE A 175 -5.03 -20.91 -3.38
CA ILE A 175 -5.44 -19.52 -3.63
C ILE A 175 -6.82 -19.52 -4.27
N PHE A 176 -7.73 -18.75 -3.70
CA PHE A 176 -9.04 -18.47 -4.26
C PHE A 176 -9.16 -16.98 -4.56
N ILE A 177 -9.45 -16.64 -5.81
CA ILE A 177 -9.61 -15.26 -6.27
C ILE A 177 -11.04 -15.07 -6.72
N VAL A 178 -11.71 -14.09 -6.11
CA VAL A 178 -13.03 -13.63 -6.55
C VAL A 178 -12.84 -12.29 -7.23
N ALA A 179 -13.21 -12.22 -8.51
CA ALA A 179 -13.25 -10.99 -9.27
C ALA A 179 -14.67 -10.80 -9.82
N PRO A 180 -15.25 -9.60 -9.73
CA PRO A 180 -16.52 -9.32 -10.38
C PRO A 180 -16.33 -9.44 -11.90
N GLY A 181 -17.17 -10.21 -12.58
CA GLY A 181 -17.10 -10.45 -14.03
C GLY A 181 -17.42 -9.24 -14.91
N LEU A 182 -17.37 -8.02 -14.35
CA LEU A 182 -17.65 -6.76 -15.03
C LEU A 182 -16.33 -6.01 -15.25
N THR A 183 -15.78 -6.09 -16.46
CA THR A 183 -14.88 -5.04 -16.95
C THR A 183 -15.69 -3.76 -17.10
N ALA A 184 -15.51 -2.80 -16.20
CA ALA A 184 -15.97 -1.43 -16.42
C ALA A 184 -15.27 -0.91 -17.69
N ARG A 185 -16.05 -0.68 -18.76
CA ARG A 185 -15.63 0.03 -19.96
C ARG A 185 -15.99 1.50 -19.82
#